data_AF-A0A839RTL8-F1
#
_entry.id   AF-A0A839RTL8-F1
#
_cell.length_a   1.000
_cell.length_b   1.000
_cell.length_c   1.000
_cell.angle_alpha   90.00
_cell.angle_beta   90.00
_cell.angle_gamma   90.00
#
_symmetry.space_group_name_H-M   'P 1'
#
loop_
_entity.id
_entity.type
_entity.pdbx_description
1 polymer ?
#
loop_
_entity_poly.entity_id
_entity_poly.type
_entity_poly.pdbx_seq_one_letter_code
_entity_poly.pdbx_strand_id
1 'polypeptide(L)'
;MILGIPKRTLLIFVALVAVIVLYAVTGGELSSEAEGSNGEGGCSMTVDADVLNVRSGPSTGDEVVGTLEQGAETDATTDVRDGFRKLADGEWASDDFLEPVDGASC
;
A
#
# COMPACT_ATOMS: atom_id res chain seq x y z
N MET A 1 16.50 25.70 -14.07
CA MET A 1 16.75 25.39 -12.65
C MET A 1 16.34 23.93 -12.46
N ILE A 2 17.28 23.01 -12.72
CA ILE A 2 17.01 21.56 -12.72
C ILE A 2 16.98 21.09 -11.27
N LEU A 3 15.80 20.66 -10.85
CA LEU A 3 15.43 20.26 -9.50
C LEU A 3 16.36 19.13 -9.04
N GLY A 4 17.02 19.32 -7.89
CA GLY A 4 17.96 18.37 -7.31
C GLY A 4 17.25 17.14 -6.77
N ILE A 5 16.88 16.22 -7.66
CA ILE A 5 16.36 14.90 -7.28
C ILE A 5 17.52 14.11 -6.67
N PRO A 6 17.40 13.60 -5.43
CA PRO A 6 18.49 12.89 -4.78
C PRO A 6 18.86 11.63 -5.57
N LYS A 7 20.17 11.37 -5.70
CA LYS A 7 20.75 10.30 -6.54
C LYS A 7 20.17 8.90 -6.23
N ARG A 8 19.69 8.68 -5.00
CA ARG A 8 19.03 7.43 -4.58
C ARG A 8 17.66 7.27 -5.23
N THR A 9 16.88 8.35 -5.31
CA THR A 9 15.58 8.37 -5.98
C THR A 9 15.74 8.12 -7.48
N LEU A 10 16.74 8.74 -8.13
CA LEU A 10 17.02 8.47 -9.54
C LEU A 10 17.39 6.99 -9.80
N LEU A 11 18.19 6.38 -8.91
CA LEU A 11 18.59 4.97 -9.03
C LEU A 11 17.40 4.00 -8.82
N ILE A 12 16.49 4.32 -7.90
CA ILE A 12 15.29 3.51 -7.63
C ILE A 12 14.32 3.56 -8.80
N PHE A 13 14.08 4.74 -9.38
CA PHE A 13 13.20 4.88 -10.55
C PHE A 13 13.75 4.15 -11.79
N VAL A 14 15.07 4.20 -12.03
CA VAL A 14 15.68 3.47 -13.16
C VAL A 14 15.64 1.95 -12.93
N ALA A 15 15.84 1.48 -11.70
CA ALA A 15 15.71 0.05 -11.38
C ALA A 15 14.27 -0.44 -11.51
N LEU A 16 13.28 0.34 -11.06
CA LEU A 16 11.85 0.01 -11.20
C LEU A 16 11.44 -0.07 -12.67
N VAL A 17 11.84 0.90 -13.50
CA VAL A 17 11.52 0.87 -14.93
C VAL A 17 12.24 -0.30 -15.63
N ALA A 18 13.49 -0.61 -15.27
CA ALA A 18 14.20 -1.76 -15.83
C ALA A 18 13.56 -3.10 -15.43
N VAL A 19 13.06 -3.23 -14.21
CA VAL A 19 12.34 -4.41 -13.71
C VAL A 19 10.99 -4.55 -14.43
N ILE A 20 10.23 -3.48 -14.57
CA ILE A 20 8.94 -3.46 -15.28
C ILE A 20 9.12 -3.85 -16.77
N VAL A 21 10.16 -3.33 -17.43
CA VAL A 21 10.48 -3.69 -18.82
C VAL A 21 10.96 -5.14 -18.91
N LEU A 22 11.68 -5.66 -17.91
CA LEU A 22 12.07 -7.08 -17.86
C LEU A 22 10.83 -7.98 -17.79
N TYR A 23 9.84 -7.63 -16.96
CA TYR A 23 8.59 -8.38 -16.82
C TYR A 23 7.72 -8.34 -18.09
N ALA A 24 7.68 -7.21 -18.80
CA ALA A 24 6.89 -7.10 -20.03
C ALA A 24 7.48 -7.87 -21.23
N VAL A 25 8.80 -8.13 -21.22
CA VAL A 25 9.51 -8.75 -22.35
C VAL A 25 9.73 -10.26 -22.15
N THR A 26 9.56 -10.79 -20.93
CA THR A 26 9.74 -12.21 -20.63
C THR A 26 8.64 -12.78 -19.72
N GLY A 27 7.65 -13.46 -20.29
CA GLY A 27 6.71 -14.34 -19.57
C GLY A 27 5.35 -13.68 -19.31
N GLY A 28 4.26 -14.11 -19.93
CA GLY A 28 3.88 -15.52 -20.09
C GLY A 28 3.33 -16.01 -18.75
N GLU A 29 2.01 -15.87 -18.62
CA GLU A 29 1.07 -16.48 -17.66
C GLU A 29 1.65 -17.33 -16.53
N LEU A 30 1.51 -16.88 -15.27
CA LEU A 30 1.41 -17.75 -14.11
C LEU A 30 0.46 -17.15 -13.07
N SER A 31 -0.70 -17.81 -12.96
CA SER A 31 -1.73 -17.61 -11.95
C SER A 31 -1.16 -17.71 -10.53
N SER A 32 -1.66 -16.85 -9.65
CA SER A 32 -1.68 -17.09 -8.21
C SER A 32 -3.08 -16.68 -7.75
N GLU A 33 -3.92 -17.68 -7.51
CA GLU A 33 -5.21 -17.48 -6.85
C GLU A 33 -4.98 -16.98 -5.42
N ALA A 34 -5.38 -15.74 -5.18
CA ALA A 34 -6.17 -15.37 -4.02
C ALA A 34 -7.38 -14.61 -4.57
N GLU A 35 -8.56 -15.20 -4.38
CA GLU A 35 -9.82 -14.60 -4.82
C GLU A 35 -10.21 -13.40 -3.95
N GLY A 36 -10.73 -12.37 -4.62
CA GLY A 36 -11.37 -11.17 -4.06
C GLY A 36 -10.75 -9.90 -4.66
N SER A 37 -11.32 -9.20 -5.63
CA SER A 37 -12.69 -9.15 -6.14
C SER A 37 -12.65 -8.60 -7.57
N ASN A 38 -13.35 -9.23 -8.52
CA ASN A 38 -13.80 -8.52 -9.72
C ASN A 38 -15.07 -7.74 -9.33
N GLY A 39 -14.92 -6.45 -9.13
CA GLY A 39 -16.02 -5.51 -8.97
C GLY A 39 -15.45 -4.12 -8.78
N GLU A 40 -15.84 -3.18 -9.64
CA GLU A 40 -15.79 -1.74 -9.37
C GLU A 40 -16.15 -1.49 -7.88
N GLY A 41 -15.15 -1.17 -7.06
CA GLY A 41 -15.27 -1.07 -5.60
C GLY A 41 -14.11 -1.75 -4.87
N GLY A 42 -12.89 -1.22 -4.99
CA GLY A 42 -11.80 -1.60 -4.09
C GLY A 42 -12.04 -1.04 -2.68
N CYS A 43 -11.56 -1.73 -1.64
CA CYS A 43 -11.54 -1.15 -0.31
C CYS A 43 -10.35 -0.21 -0.21
N SER A 44 -10.57 1.08 -0.47
CA SER A 44 -9.53 2.11 -0.46
C SER A 44 -9.72 3.05 0.72
N MET A 45 -8.61 3.44 1.34
CA MET A 45 -8.56 4.22 2.58
C MET A 45 -7.65 5.44 2.39
N THR A 46 -8.08 6.59 2.89
CA THR A 46 -7.29 7.81 3.02
C THR A 46 -6.75 7.95 4.45
N VAL A 47 -5.51 8.40 4.59
CA VAL A 47 -4.88 8.62 5.90
C VAL A 47 -5.25 10.00 6.47
N ASP A 48 -5.78 10.04 7.69
CA ASP A 48 -6.11 11.30 8.41
C ASP A 48 -4.97 11.79 9.32
N ALA A 49 -4.09 10.88 9.76
CA ALA A 49 -2.94 11.24 10.60
C ALA A 49 -1.82 11.94 9.82
N ASP A 50 -1.09 12.88 10.46
CA ASP A 50 0.11 13.51 9.89
C ASP A 50 1.10 12.46 9.34
N VAL A 51 1.38 11.43 10.16
CA VAL A 51 2.18 10.26 9.79
C VAL A 51 1.60 9.02 10.47
N LEU A 52 1.22 8.04 9.67
CA LEU A 52 0.68 6.75 10.11
C LEU A 52 1.74 5.66 9.95
N ASN A 53 2.01 4.91 11.02
CA ASN A 53 2.94 3.78 10.97
C ASN A 53 2.27 2.55 10.32
N VAL A 54 2.97 1.94 9.37
CA VAL A 54 2.63 0.64 8.79
C VAL A 54 3.45 -0.42 9.51
N ARG A 55 2.79 -1.47 9.97
CA ARG A 55 3.33 -2.49 10.87
C ARG A 55 3.23 -3.88 10.29
N SER A 56 4.10 -4.77 10.73
CA SER A 56 4.11 -6.18 10.32
C SER A 56 2.97 -7.01 10.95
N GLY A 57 2.29 -6.48 11.97
CA GLY A 57 1.18 -7.16 12.65
C GLY A 57 0.19 -6.18 13.32
N PRO A 58 -0.98 -6.68 13.77
CA PRO A 58 -2.07 -5.89 14.35
C PRO A 58 -1.80 -5.48 15.81
N SER A 59 -0.63 -4.94 16.13
CA SER A 59 -0.30 -4.49 17.48
C SER A 59 0.66 -3.31 17.47
N THR A 60 0.57 -2.46 18.50
CA THR A 60 1.56 -1.39 18.74
C THR A 60 2.96 -1.93 19.03
N GLY A 61 3.08 -3.21 19.41
CA GLY A 61 4.35 -3.89 19.65
C GLY A 61 4.99 -4.50 18.41
N ASP A 62 4.26 -4.64 17.30
CA ASP A 62 4.79 -5.18 16.06
C ASP A 62 5.72 -4.18 15.34
N GLU A 63 6.68 -4.70 14.59
CA GLU A 63 7.69 -3.90 13.89
C GLU A 63 7.05 -2.92 12.90
N VAL A 64 7.56 -1.68 12.90
CA VAL A 64 7.18 -0.67 11.89
C VAL A 64 7.99 -0.96 10.62
N VAL A 65 7.28 -1.33 9.56
CA VAL A 65 7.84 -1.69 8.25
C VAL A 65 7.72 -0.56 7.22
N GLY A 66 6.90 0.46 7.51
CA GLY A 66 6.72 1.62 6.66
C GLY A 66 5.94 2.74 7.34
N THR A 67 5.66 3.79 6.58
CA THR A 67 4.85 4.93 7.02
C THR A 67 4.03 5.48 5.85
N LEU A 68 2.83 5.95 6.14
CA LEU A 68 1.98 6.70 5.22
C LEU A 68 1.84 8.14 5.74
N GLU A 69 1.79 9.11 4.83
CA GLU A 69 1.60 10.53 5.16
C GLU A 69 0.11 10.91 5.09
N GLN A 70 -0.29 12.00 5.74
CA GLN A 70 -1.65 12.52 5.66
C GLN A 70 -2.11 12.70 4.22
N GLY A 71 -3.35 12.28 3.94
CA GLY A 71 -3.96 12.34 2.62
C GLY A 71 -3.45 11.28 1.64
N ALA A 72 -2.53 10.41 2.04
CA ALA A 72 -2.17 9.25 1.23
C ALA A 72 -3.35 8.30 1.12
N GLU A 73 -3.60 7.79 -0.08
CA GLU A 73 -4.57 6.74 -0.35
C GLU A 73 -3.86 5.38 -0.37
N THR A 74 -4.47 4.36 0.24
CA THR A 74 -3.94 3.00 0.29
C THR A 74 -5.06 1.98 0.10
N ASP A 75 -4.75 0.89 -0.58
CA ASP A 75 -5.66 -0.26 -0.66
C ASP A 75 -5.61 -1.06 0.65
N ALA A 76 -6.78 -1.47 1.10
CA ALA A 76 -6.97 -2.20 2.33
C ALA A 76 -7.93 -3.38 2.14
N THR A 77 -8.05 -4.19 3.17
CA THR A 77 -9.10 -5.21 3.26
C THR A 77 -10.13 -4.78 4.30
N THR A 78 -11.24 -5.53 4.36
CA THR A 78 -12.25 -5.37 5.41
C THR A 78 -11.81 -6.00 6.75
N ASP A 79 -10.61 -6.61 6.82
CA ASP A 79 -10.09 -7.23 8.03
C ASP A 79 -9.57 -6.17 9.01
N VAL A 80 -10.22 -6.08 10.16
CA VAL A 80 -9.76 -5.30 11.31
C VAL A 80 -9.54 -6.22 12.50
N ARG A 81 -8.37 -6.12 13.13
CA ARG A 81 -7.97 -6.90 14.31
C ARG A 81 -7.26 -5.99 15.30
N ASP A 82 -7.66 -6.03 16.56
CA ASP A 82 -7.00 -5.31 17.65
C ASP A 82 -6.84 -3.78 17.40
N GLY A 83 -7.76 -3.17 16.63
CA GLY A 83 -7.70 -1.74 16.26
C GLY A 83 -6.81 -1.43 15.05
N PHE A 84 -6.30 -2.46 14.37
CA PHE A 84 -5.52 -2.34 13.16
C PHE A 84 -6.27 -2.93 11.97
N ARG A 85 -6.29 -2.19 10.87
CA ARG A 85 -6.77 -2.66 9.57
C ARG A 85 -5.63 -3.28 8.79
N LYS A 86 -5.94 -4.36 8.10
CA LYS A 86 -5.02 -5.00 7.16
C LYS A 86 -5.00 -4.24 5.84
N LEU A 87 -3.80 -3.90 5.37
CA LEU A 87 -3.55 -3.33 4.05
C LEU A 87 -3.49 -4.43 2.98
N ALA A 88 -3.65 -4.08 1.71
CA ALA A 88 -3.63 -5.04 0.61
C ALA A 88 -2.34 -5.89 0.58
N ASP A 89 -1.20 -5.28 0.93
CA ASP A 89 0.12 -5.92 0.99
C ASP A 89 0.32 -6.84 2.21
N GLY A 90 -0.68 -6.97 3.08
CA GLY A 90 -0.65 -7.84 4.26
C GLY A 90 -0.10 -7.21 5.53
N GLU A 91 0.26 -5.93 5.44
CA GLU A 91 0.70 -5.09 6.54
C GLU A 91 -0.49 -4.51 7.32
N TRP A 92 -0.22 -3.79 8.40
CA TRP A 92 -1.23 -3.32 9.34
C TRP A 92 -1.05 -1.84 9.66
N ALA A 93 -2.12 -1.08 9.61
CA ALA A 93 -2.15 0.31 10.06
C ALA A 93 -3.33 0.50 11.01
N SER A 94 -3.24 1.46 11.93
CA SER A 94 -4.30 1.68 12.92
C SER A 94 -5.55 2.21 12.21
N ASP A 95 -6.69 1.53 12.44
CA ASP A 95 -7.96 1.77 11.76
C ASP A 95 -8.54 3.15 12.11
N ASP A 96 -8.27 3.65 13.32
CA ASP A 96 -8.70 4.97 13.78
C ASP A 96 -8.16 6.14 12.94
N PHE A 97 -7.13 5.91 12.12
CA PHE A 97 -6.50 6.92 11.26
C PHE A 97 -6.71 6.67 9.77
N LEU A 98 -7.65 5.77 9.42
CA LEU A 98 -8.00 5.43 8.06
C LEU A 98 -9.47 5.77 7.80
N GLU A 99 -9.70 6.54 6.73
CA GLU A 99 -11.03 6.94 6.30
C GLU A 99 -11.34 6.30 4.95
N PRO A 100 -12.46 5.57 4.81
CA PRO A 100 -12.86 5.01 3.52
C PRO A 100 -13.02 6.11 2.47
N VAL A 101 -12.42 5.90 1.29
CA VAL A 101 -12.63 6.79 0.15
C VAL A 101 -14.11 6.72 -0.27
N ASP A 102 -14.67 7.83 -0.74
CA ASP A 102 -16.05 7.89 -1.21
C ASP A 102 -16.34 6.79 -2.25
N GLY A 103 -17.31 5.93 -1.94
CA GLY A 103 -17.69 4.81 -2.81
C GLY A 103 -16.81 3.56 -2.69
N ALA A 104 -15.83 3.54 -1.78
CA ALA A 104 -15.12 2.32 -1.42
C ALA A 104 -16.10 1.32 -0.77
N SER A 105 -16.01 0.06 -1.18
CA SER A 105 -16.73 -1.03 -0.51
C SER A 105 -15.83 -1.69 0.52
N CYS A 106 -15.61 -0.94 1.61
CA CYS A 106 -15.15 -1.42 2.90
C CYS A 106 -16.35 -1.45 3.86
#